data_AF-A0A922XGG6-F1
#
_entry.id   AF-A0A922XGG6-F1
#
_cell.length_a   1.000
_cell.length_b   1.000
_cell.length_c   1.000
_cell.angle_alpha   90.00
_cell.angle_beta   90.00
_cell.angle_gamma   90.00
#
_symmetry.space_group_name_H-M   'P 1'
#
loop_
_entity.id
_entity.type
_entity.pdbx_description
1 polymer ?
#
loop_
_entity_poly.entity_id
_entity_poly.type
_entity_poly.pdbx_seq_one_letter_code
_entity_poly.pdbx_strand_id
1 'polypeptide(L)'
;MRLSTRDLFAILTFVAVISWCAGRVGFDNPQFWIAAVISFVLAAFFIRWSGYRDGRTAALLAVTFFTGFCTLPFSLLASFFSALLLVLAILIGAAAKITSTRVRCGIAMVCVSAAFVLATSYGNADFNRIAELRELFPIESLENRLAYEGKQPSTEAVIGMTPAMNAKLTEDEQIFQQRDWRTVHLRQIHDREYEQFVRASGFGISRLGPPRKETIEVSPLRDIDFANAALNDEQDGWISWHAGDILNAESPIDKVHDASRIDFLDPEGYGNILAPRTKVVRFVPHAFHHHPLARSKERPKWSIDRIELVSLLKFDGPRVYVLDHLPRMDQLSSNTAPTRELNEFEASALEKLRLQEDLVVQSEGAEYQMLGSLRAAKQCLDCHNVQRGELLGAFSYRLTLAEDDSEHEGELAAKDIETNE
;
A
#
# COMPACT_ATOMS: atom_id res chain seq x y z
N MET A 1 41.15 -5.23 -44.82
CA MET A 1 41.22 -3.88 -44.20
C MET A 1 42.20 -3.93 -43.04
N ARG A 2 43.21 -3.05 -42.98
CA ARG A 2 44.01 -2.88 -41.76
C ARG A 2 43.21 -1.99 -40.80
N LEU A 3 42.87 -2.51 -39.62
CA LEU A 3 42.30 -1.73 -38.52
C LEU A 3 43.40 -0.79 -37.98
N SER A 4 43.09 0.48 -37.85
CA SER A 4 44.00 1.41 -37.17
C SER A 4 43.88 1.24 -35.66
N THR A 5 44.89 1.70 -34.92
CA THR A 5 44.85 1.74 -33.44
C THR A 5 43.66 2.54 -32.92
N ARG A 6 43.24 3.59 -33.65
CA ARG A 6 42.03 4.37 -33.35
C ARG A 6 40.75 3.56 -33.49
N ASP A 7 40.67 2.72 -34.53
CA ASP A 7 39.51 1.84 -34.74
C ASP A 7 39.39 0.80 -33.61
N LEU A 8 40.53 0.22 -33.20
CA LEU A 8 40.58 -0.72 -32.09
C LEU A 8 40.12 -0.07 -30.77
N PHE A 9 40.60 1.14 -30.48
CA PHE A 9 40.20 1.88 -29.28
C PHE A 9 38.70 2.19 -29.25
N ALA A 10 38.12 2.58 -30.39
CA ALA A 10 36.69 2.86 -30.48
C ALA A 10 35.85 1.58 -30.24
N ILE A 11 36.25 0.44 -30.82
CA ILE A 11 35.58 -0.85 -30.60
C ILE A 11 35.68 -1.26 -29.13
N LEU A 12 36.87 -1.17 -28.52
CA LEU A 12 37.08 -1.52 -27.12
C LEU A 12 36.24 -0.63 -26.19
N THR A 13 36.19 0.68 -26.46
CA THR A 13 35.36 1.62 -25.68
C THR A 13 33.88 1.27 -25.80
N PHE A 14 33.40 1.00 -27.01
CA PHE A 14 32.02 0.60 -27.25
C PHE A 14 31.66 -0.70 -26.50
N VAL A 15 32.50 -1.73 -26.61
CA VAL A 15 32.30 -3.01 -25.91
C VAL A 15 32.34 -2.80 -24.39
N ALA A 16 33.24 -1.95 -23.89
CA ALA A 16 33.31 -1.61 -22.47
C ALA A 16 32.03 -0.92 -21.97
N VAL A 17 31.46 0.01 -22.75
CA VAL A 17 30.19 0.67 -22.41
C VAL A 17 29.04 -0.32 -22.38
N ILE A 18 28.88 -1.15 -23.42
CA ILE A 18 27.81 -2.16 -23.45
C ILE A 18 27.97 -3.16 -22.30
N SER A 19 29.21 -3.59 -22.01
CA SER A 19 29.49 -4.49 -20.88
C SER A 19 29.21 -3.83 -19.53
N TRP A 20 29.51 -2.53 -19.38
CA TRP A 20 29.18 -1.76 -18.19
C TRP A 20 27.67 -1.66 -17.98
N CYS A 21 26.89 -1.38 -19.04
CA CYS A 21 25.44 -1.36 -18.97
C CYS A 21 24.87 -2.75 -18.62
N ALA A 22 25.41 -3.82 -19.25
CA ALA A 22 25.03 -5.20 -18.94
C ALA A 22 25.32 -5.55 -17.47
N GLY A 23 26.46 -5.12 -16.93
CA GLY A 23 26.81 -5.32 -15.53
C GLY A 23 25.88 -4.58 -14.55
N ARG A 24 25.25 -3.47 -14.96
CA ARG A 24 24.27 -2.74 -14.15
C ARG A 24 22.87 -3.36 -14.18
N VAL A 25 22.44 -3.81 -15.36
CA VAL A 25 21.10 -4.38 -15.56
C VAL A 25 21.03 -5.85 -15.13
N GLY A 26 22.15 -6.58 -15.24
CA GLY A 26 22.24 -8.04 -15.09
C GLY A 26 22.54 -8.69 -16.44
N PHE A 27 23.62 -9.47 -16.51
CA PHE A 27 24.03 -10.17 -17.74
C PHE A 27 23.04 -11.24 -18.19
N ASP A 28 22.21 -11.73 -17.26
CA ASP A 28 21.15 -12.70 -17.45
C ASP A 28 19.83 -12.09 -17.95
N ASN A 29 19.75 -10.76 -18.07
CA ASN A 29 18.53 -10.10 -18.53
C ASN A 29 18.35 -10.25 -20.07
N PRO A 30 17.37 -11.04 -20.55
CA PRO A 30 17.18 -11.27 -21.98
C PRO A 30 16.72 -10.01 -22.73
N GLN A 31 15.99 -9.11 -22.07
CA GLN A 31 15.47 -7.90 -22.71
C GLN A 31 16.60 -6.93 -23.09
N PHE A 32 17.63 -6.84 -22.23
CA PHE A 32 18.84 -6.08 -22.53
C PHE A 32 19.49 -6.57 -23.82
N TRP A 33 19.69 -7.88 -23.96
CA TRP A 33 20.32 -8.47 -25.15
C TRP A 33 19.48 -8.32 -26.41
N ILE A 34 18.16 -8.48 -26.30
CA ILE A 34 17.23 -8.23 -27.40
C ILE A 34 17.37 -6.78 -27.89
N ALA A 35 17.38 -5.80 -26.98
CA ALA A 35 17.56 -4.40 -27.34
C ALA A 35 18.94 -4.11 -27.93
N ALA A 36 19.99 -4.77 -27.44
CA ALA A 36 21.33 -4.64 -27.98
C ALA A 36 21.37 -5.14 -29.43
N VAL A 37 20.85 -6.34 -29.69
CA VAL A 37 20.74 -6.93 -31.04
C VAL A 37 19.97 -6.00 -31.97
N ILE A 38 18.81 -5.49 -31.53
CA ILE A 38 18.02 -4.55 -32.32
C ILE A 38 18.84 -3.29 -32.62
N SER A 39 19.49 -2.70 -31.63
CA SER A 39 20.30 -1.48 -31.81
C SER A 39 21.51 -1.71 -32.74
N PHE A 40 22.10 -2.90 -32.74
CA PHE A 40 23.12 -3.30 -33.70
C PHE A 40 22.59 -3.39 -35.13
N VAL A 41 21.39 -3.97 -35.29
CA VAL A 41 20.70 -4.03 -36.59
C VAL A 41 20.39 -2.61 -37.09
N LEU A 42 19.89 -1.72 -36.22
CA LEU A 42 19.67 -0.31 -36.53
C LEU A 42 20.95 0.40 -36.99
N ALA A 43 22.05 0.20 -36.26
CA ALA A 43 23.35 0.75 -36.61
C ALA A 43 23.86 0.24 -37.97
N ALA A 44 23.65 -1.05 -38.28
CA ALA A 44 24.03 -1.63 -39.57
C ALA A 44 23.24 -0.99 -40.73
N PHE A 45 21.92 -0.80 -40.55
CA PHE A 45 21.08 -0.10 -41.53
C PHE A 45 21.52 1.36 -41.69
N PHE A 46 21.81 2.06 -40.59
CA PHE A 46 22.37 3.42 -40.61
C PHE A 46 23.64 3.49 -41.47
N ILE A 47 24.61 2.61 -41.21
CA ILE A 47 25.89 2.58 -41.95
C ILE A 47 25.65 2.32 -43.45
N ARG A 48 24.68 1.47 -43.79
CA ARG A 48 24.35 1.20 -45.19
C ARG A 48 23.66 2.39 -45.87
N TRP A 49 22.62 2.96 -45.25
CA TRP A 49 21.79 4.00 -45.87
C TRP A 49 22.43 5.37 -45.96
N SER A 50 23.22 5.74 -44.95
CA SER A 50 24.01 6.98 -44.99
C SER A 50 25.08 6.99 -46.09
N GLY A 51 25.30 5.88 -46.78
CA GLY A 51 26.24 5.76 -47.89
C GLY A 51 25.65 6.10 -49.25
N TYR A 52 24.33 6.27 -49.36
CA TYR A 52 23.69 6.66 -50.61
C TYR A 52 24.04 8.12 -50.93
N ARG A 53 24.44 8.36 -52.19
CA ARG A 53 24.82 9.69 -52.70
C ARG A 53 23.64 10.67 -52.74
N ASP A 54 22.42 10.15 -52.88
CA ASP A 54 21.20 10.96 -52.90
C ASP A 54 20.62 11.07 -51.49
N GLY A 55 20.86 12.21 -50.83
CA GLY A 55 20.39 12.49 -49.48
C GLY A 55 18.86 12.39 -49.32
N ARG A 56 18.07 12.56 -50.39
CA ARG A 56 16.60 12.42 -50.33
C ARG A 56 16.17 10.98 -50.13
N THR A 57 16.81 10.04 -50.83
CA THR A 57 16.51 8.60 -50.68
C THR A 57 16.87 8.09 -49.29
N ALA A 58 18.02 8.53 -48.76
CA ALA A 58 18.46 8.17 -47.42
C ALA A 58 17.50 8.70 -46.34
N ALA A 59 17.01 9.94 -46.49
CA ALA A 59 16.05 10.53 -45.56
C ALA A 59 14.68 9.81 -45.57
N LEU A 60 14.15 9.49 -46.75
CA LEU A 60 12.88 8.77 -46.86
C LEU A 60 12.96 7.37 -46.25
N LEU A 61 14.03 6.62 -46.54
CA LEU A 61 14.24 5.29 -45.95
C LEU A 61 14.38 5.34 -44.43
N ALA A 62 15.09 6.35 -43.92
CA ALA A 62 15.26 6.55 -42.48
C ALA A 62 13.91 6.85 -41.79
N VAL A 63 13.08 7.70 -42.38
CA VAL A 63 11.75 8.05 -41.84
C VAL A 63 10.81 6.84 -41.89
N THR A 64 10.71 6.13 -43.03
CA THR A 64 9.84 4.96 -43.14
C THR A 64 10.22 3.87 -42.13
N PHE A 65 11.52 3.63 -41.96
CA PHE A 65 12.01 2.66 -41.01
C PHE A 65 11.76 3.12 -39.56
N PHE A 66 11.98 4.39 -39.23
CA PHE A 66 11.68 4.95 -37.91
C PHE A 66 10.19 4.85 -37.59
N THR A 67 9.31 5.19 -38.53
CA THR A 67 7.86 5.07 -38.34
C THR A 67 7.45 3.62 -38.10
N GLY A 68 7.96 2.67 -38.89
CA GLY A 68 7.72 1.24 -38.67
C GLY A 68 8.24 0.75 -37.31
N PHE A 69 9.38 1.27 -36.86
CA PHE A 69 9.96 0.93 -35.57
C PHE A 69 9.19 1.56 -34.40
N CYS A 70 8.70 2.80 -34.55
CA CYS A 70 7.84 3.47 -33.57
C CYS A 70 6.45 2.83 -33.47
N THR A 71 6.02 2.07 -34.49
CA THR A 71 4.79 1.26 -34.41
C THR A 71 4.99 -0.11 -33.78
N LEU A 72 6.24 -0.58 -33.62
CA LEU A 72 6.51 -1.73 -32.75
C LEU A 72 6.30 -1.26 -31.31
N PRO A 73 5.58 -2.03 -30.48
CA PRO A 73 5.23 -1.59 -29.14
C PRO A 73 6.49 -1.13 -28.42
N PHE A 74 6.43 0.10 -27.89
CA PHE A 74 7.43 0.99 -27.25
C PHE A 74 8.26 0.38 -26.10
N SER A 75 8.47 -0.91 -26.14
CA SER A 75 8.94 -1.77 -25.09
C SER A 75 10.44 -1.72 -24.90
N LEU A 76 11.21 -0.91 -25.63
CA LEU A 76 12.68 -0.84 -25.48
C LEU A 76 13.17 0.60 -25.67
N LEU A 77 13.12 1.42 -24.62
CA LEU A 77 13.61 2.80 -24.55
C LEU A 77 15.03 2.97 -25.11
N ALA A 78 15.95 2.03 -24.85
CA ALA A 78 17.30 2.07 -25.41
C ALA A 78 17.29 1.98 -26.95
N SER A 79 16.44 1.11 -27.51
CA SER A 79 16.26 0.99 -28.96
C SER A 79 15.57 2.21 -29.54
N PHE A 80 14.60 2.80 -28.83
CA PHE A 80 13.97 4.06 -29.22
C PHE A 80 14.97 5.21 -29.30
N PHE A 81 15.77 5.43 -28.25
CA PHE A 81 16.82 6.46 -28.28
C PHE A 81 17.89 6.15 -29.32
N SER A 82 18.26 4.88 -29.51
CA SER A 82 19.18 4.49 -30.58
C SER A 82 18.62 4.86 -31.95
N ALA A 83 17.37 4.52 -32.24
CA ALA A 83 16.71 4.86 -33.50
C ALA A 83 16.65 6.38 -33.70
N LEU A 84 16.24 7.13 -32.68
CA LEU A 84 16.14 8.59 -32.72
C LEU A 84 17.51 9.23 -33.02
N LEU A 85 18.55 8.86 -32.27
CA LEU A 85 19.90 9.39 -32.44
C LEU A 85 20.51 9.02 -33.80
N LEU A 86 20.25 7.79 -34.28
CA LEU A 86 20.72 7.36 -35.60
C LEU A 86 19.99 8.11 -36.73
N VAL A 87 18.68 8.37 -36.62
CA VAL A 87 17.95 9.18 -37.61
C VAL A 87 18.51 10.60 -37.66
N LEU A 88 18.72 11.24 -36.51
CA LEU A 88 19.37 12.56 -36.44
C LEU A 88 20.76 12.54 -37.07
N ALA A 89 21.55 11.50 -36.81
CA ALA A 89 22.86 11.31 -37.41
C ALA A 89 22.80 11.15 -38.94
N ILE A 90 21.74 10.54 -39.51
CA ILE A 90 21.57 10.43 -40.97
C ILE A 90 21.34 11.81 -41.55
N LEU A 91 20.45 12.61 -40.94
CA LEU A 91 20.14 13.96 -41.40
C LEU A 91 21.37 14.87 -41.35
N ILE A 92 22.10 14.84 -40.24
CA ILE A 92 23.36 15.60 -40.07
C ILE A 92 24.42 15.10 -41.07
N GLY A 93 24.59 13.79 -41.19
CA GLY A 93 25.57 13.18 -42.09
C GLY A 93 25.30 13.49 -43.56
N ALA A 94 24.02 13.53 -43.97
CA ALA A 94 23.61 13.92 -45.32
C ALA A 94 23.91 15.40 -45.58
N ALA A 95 23.63 16.29 -44.63
CA ALA A 95 23.94 17.72 -44.73
C ALA A 95 25.47 17.97 -44.77
N ALA A 96 26.23 17.28 -43.92
CA ALA A 96 27.68 17.39 -43.83
C ALA A 96 28.45 16.57 -44.90
N LYS A 97 27.74 15.82 -45.75
CA LYS A 97 28.31 14.96 -46.81
C LYS A 97 29.36 13.97 -46.30
N ILE A 98 29.07 13.30 -45.18
CA ILE A 98 29.97 12.31 -44.57
C ILE A 98 30.00 11.03 -45.41
N THR A 99 31.05 10.84 -46.21
CA THR A 99 31.18 9.66 -47.10
C THR A 99 31.96 8.51 -46.46
N SER A 100 32.87 8.81 -45.52
CA SER A 100 33.75 7.82 -44.90
C SER A 100 32.98 6.79 -44.07
N THR A 101 33.05 5.52 -44.44
CA THR A 101 32.43 4.42 -43.68
C THR A 101 32.95 4.35 -42.24
N ARG A 102 34.23 4.65 -42.02
CA ARG A 102 34.83 4.65 -40.67
C ARG A 102 34.19 5.68 -39.76
N VAL A 103 33.98 6.91 -40.27
CA VAL A 103 33.33 7.98 -39.52
C VAL A 103 31.90 7.58 -39.17
N ARG A 104 31.18 6.97 -40.11
CA ARG A 104 29.81 6.50 -39.90
C ARG A 104 29.72 5.38 -38.85
N CYS A 105 30.64 4.40 -38.87
CA CYS A 105 30.73 3.40 -37.79
C CYS A 105 30.98 4.06 -36.43
N GLY A 106 31.89 5.05 -36.37
CA GLY A 106 32.17 5.81 -35.15
C GLY A 106 30.92 6.51 -34.61
N ILE A 107 30.18 7.22 -35.46
CA ILE A 107 28.92 7.89 -35.09
C ILE A 107 27.89 6.86 -34.58
N ALA A 108 27.72 5.74 -35.29
CA ALA A 108 26.75 4.71 -34.87
C ALA A 108 27.08 4.13 -33.50
N MET A 109 28.35 3.83 -33.23
CA MET A 109 28.80 3.35 -31.90
C MET A 109 28.53 4.38 -30.79
N VAL A 110 28.78 5.67 -31.06
CA VAL A 110 28.47 6.75 -30.10
C VAL A 110 26.97 6.85 -29.85
N CYS A 111 26.13 6.84 -30.88
CA CYS A 111 24.67 6.92 -30.75
C CYS A 111 24.11 5.75 -29.92
N VAL A 112 24.51 4.52 -30.24
CA VAL A 112 24.07 3.33 -29.50
C VAL A 112 24.58 3.37 -28.06
N SER A 113 25.85 3.73 -27.84
CA SER A 113 26.41 3.85 -26.49
C SER A 113 25.64 4.87 -25.65
N ALA A 114 25.38 6.06 -26.21
CA ALA A 114 24.64 7.12 -25.53
C ALA A 114 23.21 6.67 -25.18
N ALA A 115 22.52 5.99 -26.09
CA ALA A 115 21.18 5.46 -25.84
C ALA A 115 21.16 4.43 -24.70
N PHE A 116 22.13 3.52 -24.66
CA PHE A 116 22.26 2.53 -23.58
C PHE A 116 22.61 3.17 -22.23
N VAL A 117 23.50 4.17 -22.21
CA VAL A 117 23.84 4.92 -21.00
C VAL A 117 22.61 5.67 -20.48
N LEU A 118 21.86 6.34 -21.35
CA LEU A 118 20.62 7.04 -20.97
C LEU A 118 19.59 6.07 -20.38
N ALA A 119 19.29 4.97 -21.07
CA ALA A 119 18.34 3.97 -20.58
C ALA A 119 18.77 3.36 -19.23
N THR A 120 20.06 3.01 -19.10
CA THR A 120 20.61 2.43 -17.86
C THR A 120 20.62 3.45 -16.71
N SER A 121 20.93 4.72 -16.99
CA SER A 121 20.93 5.78 -15.97
C SER A 121 19.54 6.01 -15.37
N TYR A 122 18.50 5.97 -16.20
CA TYR A 122 17.11 6.05 -15.75
C TYR A 122 16.74 4.86 -14.85
N GLY A 123 17.12 3.64 -15.26
CA GLY A 123 16.91 2.45 -14.45
C GLY A 123 17.65 2.44 -13.12
N ASN A 124 18.89 2.90 -13.12
CA ASN A 124 19.67 3.03 -11.89
C ASN A 124 19.06 4.07 -10.94
N ALA A 125 18.49 5.17 -11.45
CA ALA A 125 17.81 6.15 -10.62
C ALA A 125 16.56 5.55 -9.92
N ASP A 126 15.74 4.82 -10.67
CA ASP A 126 14.58 4.12 -10.10
C ASP A 126 15.01 3.04 -9.09
N PHE A 127 16.07 2.29 -9.40
CA PHE A 127 16.63 1.27 -8.50
C PHE A 127 17.15 1.88 -7.19
N ASN A 128 17.92 2.98 -7.28
CA ASN A 128 18.41 3.69 -6.11
C ASN A 128 17.25 4.21 -5.25
N ARG A 129 16.20 4.76 -5.87
CA ARG A 129 14.99 5.17 -5.14
C ARG A 129 14.32 3.99 -4.42
N ILE A 130 14.22 2.83 -5.04
CA ILE A 130 13.67 1.63 -4.38
C ILE A 130 14.57 1.20 -3.21
N ALA A 131 15.88 1.26 -3.38
CA ALA A 131 16.83 0.97 -2.30
C ALA A 131 16.64 1.95 -1.13
N GLU A 132 16.53 3.25 -1.39
CA GLU A 132 16.21 4.27 -0.39
C GLU A 132 14.86 3.99 0.31
N LEU A 133 13.82 3.61 -0.45
CA LEU A 133 12.52 3.24 0.12
C LEU A 133 12.59 1.97 0.98
N ARG A 134 13.43 0.98 0.64
CA ARG A 134 13.64 -0.22 1.48
C ARG A 134 14.34 0.12 2.79
N GLU A 135 15.27 1.06 2.77
CA GLU A 135 15.93 1.56 3.97
C GLU A 135 14.94 2.32 4.87
N LEU A 136 14.07 3.14 4.28
CA LEU A 136 13.01 3.87 5.02
C LEU A 136 11.89 2.97 5.54
N PHE A 137 11.57 1.89 4.82
CA PHE A 137 10.48 0.98 5.12
C PHE A 137 11.00 -0.47 5.22
N PRO A 138 11.77 -0.79 6.27
CA PRO A 138 12.35 -2.12 6.44
C PRO A 138 11.28 -3.19 6.71
N ILE A 139 11.68 -4.44 6.51
CA ILE A 139 10.89 -5.61 6.95
C ILE A 139 11.07 -5.73 8.47
N GLU A 140 9.97 -5.73 9.21
CA GLU A 140 9.92 -5.89 10.66
C GLU A 140 9.30 -7.25 11.05
N SER A 141 9.68 -7.78 12.22
CA SER A 141 9.06 -8.97 12.80
C SER A 141 7.99 -8.59 13.82
N LEU A 142 6.87 -9.31 13.80
CA LEU A 142 5.78 -9.16 14.78
C LEU A 142 5.91 -10.09 15.98
N GLU A 143 6.90 -11.00 16.00
CA GLU A 143 7.02 -12.04 17.05
C GLU A 143 7.03 -11.46 18.47
N ASN A 144 7.81 -10.39 18.71
CA ASN A 144 7.86 -9.75 20.02
C ASN A 144 6.51 -9.11 20.41
N ARG A 145 5.75 -8.60 19.43
CA ARG A 145 4.45 -7.97 19.66
C ARG A 145 3.38 -9.03 19.97
N LEU A 146 3.51 -10.21 19.37
CA LEU A 146 2.57 -11.33 19.48
C LEU A 146 2.99 -12.37 20.52
N ALA A 147 4.01 -12.08 21.34
CA ALA A 147 4.56 -13.02 22.32
C ALA A 147 3.55 -13.50 23.37
N TYR A 148 2.42 -12.79 23.54
CA TYR A 148 1.34 -13.20 24.43
C TYR A 148 0.45 -14.32 23.85
N GLU A 149 0.34 -14.45 22.52
CA GLU A 149 -0.57 -15.42 21.88
C GLU A 149 -0.21 -16.88 22.15
N GLY A 150 1.05 -17.17 22.45
CA GLY A 150 1.50 -18.53 22.74
C GLY A 150 1.06 -19.06 24.11
N LYS A 151 0.48 -18.22 24.98
CA LYS A 151 0.24 -18.57 26.38
C LYS A 151 -1.11 -19.23 26.67
N GLN A 152 -2.12 -19.02 25.84
CA GLN A 152 -3.43 -19.59 26.06
C GLN A 152 -3.91 -20.34 24.82
N PRO A 153 -3.94 -21.69 24.84
CA PRO A 153 -4.75 -22.41 23.87
C PRO A 153 -6.20 -21.98 24.08
N SER A 154 -6.89 -21.58 23.01
CA SER A 154 -8.33 -21.29 23.04
C SER A 154 -9.05 -22.57 23.48
N THR A 155 -9.35 -22.66 24.77
CA THR A 155 -10.11 -23.77 25.38
C THR A 155 -11.61 -23.58 25.21
N GLU A 156 -12.05 -22.41 24.71
CA GLU A 156 -13.43 -22.17 24.37
C GLU A 156 -13.81 -23.09 23.20
N ALA A 157 -14.86 -23.90 23.40
CA ALA A 157 -15.38 -24.76 22.36
C ALA A 157 -15.75 -23.89 21.15
N VAL A 158 -15.31 -24.29 19.96
CA VAL A 158 -15.61 -23.57 18.71
C VAL A 158 -17.12 -23.55 18.51
N ILE A 159 -17.77 -22.46 18.92
CA ILE A 159 -19.18 -22.22 18.61
C ILE A 159 -19.25 -21.95 17.11
N GLY A 160 -20.01 -22.76 16.39
CA GLY A 160 -20.23 -22.56 14.95
C GLY A 160 -20.77 -21.15 14.69
N MET A 161 -20.19 -20.44 13.71
CA MET A 161 -20.57 -19.07 13.37
C MET A 161 -22.02 -18.99 12.86
N THR A 162 -22.82 -18.08 13.42
CA THR A 162 -24.17 -17.82 12.95
C THR A 162 -24.13 -17.24 11.52
N PRO A 163 -25.18 -17.46 10.71
CA PRO A 163 -25.25 -16.91 9.36
C PRO A 163 -25.13 -15.38 9.32
N ALA A 164 -25.72 -14.68 10.30
CA ALA A 164 -25.68 -13.23 10.41
C ALA A 164 -24.25 -12.72 10.65
N MET A 165 -23.54 -13.31 11.63
CA MET A 165 -22.15 -12.97 11.91
C MET A 165 -21.24 -13.28 10.71
N ASN A 166 -21.48 -14.40 10.02
CA ASN A 166 -20.72 -14.75 8.83
C ASN A 166 -20.92 -13.74 7.69
N ALA A 167 -22.15 -13.26 7.49
CA ALA A 167 -22.46 -12.24 6.50
C ALA A 167 -21.76 -10.92 6.84
N LYS A 168 -21.83 -10.46 8.09
CA LYS A 168 -21.16 -9.24 8.57
C LYS A 168 -19.64 -9.31 8.36
N LEU A 169 -18.98 -10.38 8.81
CA LEU A 169 -17.54 -10.55 8.58
C LEU A 169 -17.17 -10.62 7.10
N THR A 170 -18.07 -11.10 6.24
CA THR A 170 -17.82 -11.12 4.79
C THR A 170 -17.88 -9.71 4.21
N GLU A 171 -18.79 -8.87 4.68
CA GLU A 171 -18.86 -7.45 4.31
C GLU A 171 -17.59 -6.70 4.76
N ASP A 172 -17.18 -6.88 6.02
CA ASP A 172 -15.95 -6.29 6.54
C ASP A 172 -14.73 -6.71 5.71
N GLU A 173 -14.65 -8.00 5.36
CA GLU A 173 -13.58 -8.53 4.52
C GLU A 173 -13.55 -7.91 3.14
N GLN A 174 -14.71 -7.60 2.55
CA GLN A 174 -14.78 -6.91 1.26
C GLN A 174 -14.29 -5.48 1.37
N ILE A 175 -14.64 -4.77 2.44
CA ILE A 175 -14.12 -3.42 2.73
C ILE A 175 -12.59 -3.49 2.85
N PHE A 176 -12.07 -4.44 3.61
CA PHE A 176 -10.64 -4.62 3.84
C PHE A 176 -9.87 -5.15 2.61
N GLN A 177 -10.56 -5.75 1.64
CA GLN A 177 -9.96 -6.22 0.37
C GLN A 177 -9.88 -5.13 -0.70
N GLN A 178 -10.55 -3.99 -0.51
CA GLN A 178 -10.43 -2.89 -1.47
C GLN A 178 -8.95 -2.52 -1.62
N ARG A 179 -8.47 -2.55 -2.88
CA ARG A 179 -7.04 -2.47 -3.18
C ARG A 179 -6.48 -1.13 -2.73
N ASP A 180 -5.82 -1.16 -1.58
CA ASP A 180 -4.98 -0.07 -1.14
C ASP A 180 -3.69 -0.02 -1.99
N TRP A 181 -3.49 1.11 -2.66
CA TRP A 181 -2.30 1.39 -3.45
C TRP A 181 -1.03 1.37 -2.60
N ARG A 182 -1.12 1.73 -1.32
CA ARG A 182 0.02 1.66 -0.39
C ARG A 182 0.47 0.22 -0.19
N THR A 183 -0.43 -0.72 0.03
CA THR A 183 -0.10 -2.16 0.11
C THR A 183 0.57 -2.66 -1.17
N VAL A 184 0.09 -2.24 -2.35
CA VAL A 184 0.71 -2.56 -3.64
C VAL A 184 2.13 -2.01 -3.73
N HIS A 185 2.35 -0.75 -3.35
CA HIS A 185 3.68 -0.13 -3.36
C HIS A 185 4.64 -0.75 -2.34
N LEU A 186 4.16 -1.07 -1.13
CA LEU A 186 4.93 -1.77 -0.11
C LEU A 186 5.37 -3.16 -0.59
N ARG A 187 4.50 -3.87 -1.31
CA ARG A 187 4.86 -5.13 -1.96
C ARG A 187 5.91 -4.92 -3.03
N GLN A 188 5.72 -3.97 -3.93
CA GLN A 188 6.64 -3.68 -5.02
C GLN A 188 8.04 -3.36 -4.53
N ILE A 189 8.19 -2.53 -3.49
CA ILE A 189 9.53 -2.20 -2.99
C ILE A 189 10.25 -3.44 -2.45
N HIS A 190 9.57 -4.46 -1.92
CA HIS A 190 10.20 -5.69 -1.39
C HIS A 190 10.13 -6.90 -2.33
N ASP A 191 9.56 -6.74 -3.51
CA ASP A 191 9.45 -7.81 -4.50
C ASP A 191 10.69 -7.88 -5.41
N ARG A 192 11.25 -9.09 -5.51
CA ARG A 192 12.41 -9.36 -6.36
C ARG A 192 12.06 -9.27 -7.85
N GLU A 193 10.85 -9.65 -8.24
CA GLU A 193 10.40 -9.56 -9.64
C GLU A 193 10.24 -8.09 -10.04
N TYR A 194 9.66 -7.26 -9.17
CA TYR A 194 9.59 -5.82 -9.36
C TYR A 194 10.98 -5.18 -9.47
N GLU A 195 11.94 -5.60 -8.65
CA GLU A 195 13.32 -5.14 -8.75
C GLU A 195 13.96 -5.50 -10.09
N GLN A 196 13.78 -6.74 -10.56
CA GLN A 196 14.27 -7.16 -11.88
C GLN A 196 13.63 -6.33 -13.00
N PHE A 197 12.33 -6.08 -12.90
CA PHE A 197 11.60 -5.21 -13.82
C PHE A 197 12.16 -3.78 -13.82
N VAL A 198 12.45 -3.22 -12.65
CA VAL A 198 13.01 -1.87 -12.51
C VAL A 198 14.45 -1.81 -13.01
N ARG A 199 15.26 -2.84 -12.79
CA ARG A 199 16.62 -2.91 -13.38
C ARG A 199 16.59 -3.07 -14.89
N ALA A 200 15.57 -3.75 -15.41
CA ALA A 200 15.25 -3.78 -16.83
C ALA A 200 14.66 -2.44 -17.34
N SER A 201 14.73 -1.36 -16.56
CA SER A 201 14.22 -0.06 -16.94
C SER A 201 14.77 0.41 -18.28
N GLY A 202 13.82 0.73 -19.13
CA GLY A 202 14.06 0.98 -20.54
C GLY A 202 13.66 -0.21 -21.40
N PHE A 203 13.04 -1.25 -20.84
CA PHE A 203 12.55 -2.42 -21.56
C PHE A 203 11.12 -2.87 -21.10
N GLY A 204 10.01 -2.20 -21.51
CA GLY A 204 8.62 -2.66 -21.26
C GLY A 204 7.49 -1.71 -21.73
N ILE A 205 6.24 -2.22 -21.90
CA ILE A 205 5.09 -1.52 -22.55
C ILE A 205 4.28 -0.62 -21.61
N SER A 206 4.31 -0.82 -20.29
CA SER A 206 3.61 0.03 -19.33
C SER A 206 4.25 -0.13 -17.96
N ARG A 207 4.51 0.99 -17.29
CA ARG A 207 4.99 0.96 -15.91
C ARG A 207 3.79 1.18 -15.01
N LEU A 208 3.63 0.30 -14.02
CA LEU A 208 2.90 0.68 -12.81
C LEU A 208 3.54 1.97 -12.27
N GLY A 209 2.73 2.88 -11.76
CA GLY A 209 3.23 4.12 -11.14
C GLY A 209 4.35 3.75 -10.16
N PRO A 210 5.51 4.42 -10.20
CA PRO A 210 6.59 4.07 -9.30
C PRO A 210 6.15 4.30 -7.85
N PRO A 211 6.54 3.42 -6.91
CA PRO A 211 6.29 3.66 -5.50
C PRO A 211 6.95 4.96 -5.11
N ARG A 212 6.21 5.80 -4.37
CA ARG A 212 6.71 7.05 -3.83
C ARG A 212 6.60 7.01 -2.32
N LYS A 213 7.40 7.84 -1.65
CA LYS A 213 7.34 7.94 -0.19
C LYS A 213 5.94 8.37 0.25
N GLU A 214 5.35 9.33 -0.45
CA GLU A 214 4.05 9.93 -0.11
C GLU A 214 2.89 8.94 -0.27
N THR A 215 3.06 7.89 -1.09
CA THR A 215 2.05 6.84 -1.29
C THR A 215 2.24 5.65 -0.36
N ILE A 216 3.21 5.69 0.56
CA ILE A 216 3.57 4.61 1.49
C ILE A 216 3.54 5.12 2.94
N GLU A 217 3.96 6.36 3.15
CA GLU A 217 4.00 7.02 4.44
C GLU A 217 2.57 7.22 4.98
N VAL A 218 2.39 6.90 6.25
CA VAL A 218 1.15 7.09 6.99
C VAL A 218 1.38 8.21 7.99
N SER A 219 0.33 8.98 8.25
CA SER A 219 0.29 9.94 9.34
C SER A 219 0.75 9.28 10.65
N PRO A 220 1.57 9.96 11.46
CA PRO A 220 1.96 9.45 12.76
C PRO A 220 0.73 9.34 13.66
N LEU A 221 0.71 8.29 14.50
CA LEU A 221 -0.33 8.12 15.52
C LEU A 221 -0.28 9.28 16.53
N ARG A 222 -1.45 9.80 16.88
CA ARG A 222 -1.64 10.89 17.84
C ARG A 222 -2.68 10.50 18.88
N ASP A 223 -2.62 11.15 20.05
CA ASP A 223 -3.66 10.99 21.06
C ASP A 223 -4.88 11.81 20.64
N ILE A 224 -6.05 11.19 20.71
CA ILE A 224 -7.33 11.80 20.37
C ILE A 224 -8.16 11.86 21.65
N ASP A 225 -8.39 13.06 22.14
CA ASP A 225 -9.23 13.33 23.30
C ASP A 225 -10.70 13.05 22.98
N PHE A 226 -11.44 12.51 23.95
CA PHE A 226 -12.89 12.29 23.86
C PHE A 226 -13.67 13.60 23.67
N ALA A 227 -13.23 14.69 24.29
CA ALA A 227 -13.93 15.98 24.21
C ALA A 227 -13.74 16.69 22.86
N ASN A 228 -12.60 16.44 22.19
CA ASN A 228 -12.22 17.16 20.97
C ASN A 228 -12.53 16.34 19.73
N ALA A 229 -13.82 16.26 19.40
CA ALA A 229 -14.26 15.62 18.17
C ALA A 229 -13.88 16.41 16.90
N ALA A 230 -13.52 17.70 17.00
CA ALA A 230 -13.31 18.59 15.87
C ALA A 230 -12.21 18.06 14.93
N LEU A 231 -12.56 17.91 13.65
CA LEU A 231 -11.59 17.59 12.61
C LEU A 231 -10.68 18.80 12.44
N ASN A 232 -9.37 18.59 12.47
CA ASN A 232 -8.46 19.60 11.96
C ASN A 232 -8.42 19.41 10.44
N ASP A 233 -9.34 20.06 9.73
CA ASP A 233 -9.56 19.90 8.29
C ASP A 233 -8.27 20.01 7.44
N GLU A 234 -7.27 20.78 7.88
CA GLU A 234 -5.99 20.89 7.16
C GLU A 234 -5.10 19.65 7.27
N GLN A 235 -5.21 18.90 8.35
CA GLN A 235 -4.35 17.74 8.63
C GLN A 235 -5.04 16.42 8.29
N ASP A 236 -6.37 16.39 8.42
CA ASP A 236 -7.20 15.19 8.21
C ASP A 236 -7.67 15.03 6.74
N GLY A 237 -7.53 16.08 5.91
CA GLY A 237 -7.99 16.10 4.52
C GLY A 237 -7.21 15.21 3.53
N TRP A 238 -6.04 14.69 3.93
CA TRP A 238 -5.20 13.83 3.07
C TRP A 238 -5.40 12.33 3.29
N ILE A 239 -6.14 11.94 4.33
CA ILE A 239 -6.32 10.53 4.66
C ILE A 239 -7.51 10.01 3.85
N SER A 240 -7.25 9.11 2.89
CA SER A 240 -8.24 8.46 2.03
C SER A 240 -9.23 7.56 2.77
N TRP A 241 -9.09 7.43 4.09
CA TRP A 241 -9.90 6.55 4.88
C TRP A 241 -11.26 7.17 5.19
N HIS A 242 -12.30 6.55 4.63
CA HIS A 242 -13.71 6.97 4.73
C HIS A 242 -14.52 6.02 5.61
N ALA A 243 -13.99 5.60 6.77
CA ALA A 243 -14.69 4.67 7.67
C ALA A 243 -16.15 5.09 7.95
N GLY A 244 -16.41 6.41 8.08
CA GLY A 244 -17.74 6.95 8.33
C GLY A 244 -18.71 6.98 7.14
N ASP A 245 -18.23 6.95 5.90
CA ASP A 245 -19.08 7.04 4.70
C ASP A 245 -19.50 5.66 4.16
N ILE A 246 -18.88 4.58 4.66
CA ILE A 246 -19.00 3.22 4.11
C ILE A 246 -20.13 2.41 4.78
N LEU A 247 -20.71 2.89 5.88
CA LEU A 247 -21.55 2.06 6.74
C LEU A 247 -23.06 2.21 6.45
N ASN A 248 -23.69 1.10 6.03
CA ASN A 248 -25.15 0.94 5.91
C ASN A 248 -25.78 0.42 7.22
N ALA A 249 -25.31 0.86 8.38
CA ALA A 249 -25.92 0.42 9.64
C ALA A 249 -27.30 1.07 9.84
N GLU A 250 -28.26 0.26 10.31
CA GLU A 250 -29.66 0.68 10.50
C GLU A 250 -29.80 1.62 11.70
N SER A 251 -29.09 1.35 12.80
CA SER A 251 -29.10 2.16 14.01
C SER A 251 -27.91 3.15 14.06
N PRO A 252 -28.13 4.41 14.53
CA PRO A 252 -27.07 5.34 14.92
C PRO A 252 -25.98 4.72 15.81
N ILE A 253 -26.39 3.90 16.78
CA ILE A 253 -25.47 3.31 17.77
C ILE A 253 -24.58 2.24 17.13
N ASP A 254 -25.13 1.43 16.23
CA ASP A 254 -24.36 0.43 15.47
C ASP A 254 -23.30 1.11 14.61
N LYS A 255 -23.63 2.26 13.99
CA LYS A 255 -22.66 3.04 13.21
C LYS A 255 -21.49 3.52 14.06
N VAL A 256 -21.72 3.91 15.31
CA VAL A 256 -20.63 4.33 16.21
C VAL A 256 -19.68 3.16 16.46
N HIS A 257 -20.22 1.98 16.75
CA HIS A 257 -19.39 0.80 16.98
C HIS A 257 -18.63 0.38 15.70
N ASP A 258 -19.33 0.27 14.58
CA ASP A 258 -18.73 -0.11 13.30
C ASP A 258 -17.64 0.89 12.85
N ALA A 259 -17.90 2.20 12.96
CA ALA A 259 -16.93 3.23 12.62
C ALA A 259 -15.70 3.13 13.54
N SER A 260 -15.92 2.89 14.84
CA SER A 260 -14.83 2.69 15.79
C SER A 260 -13.97 1.49 15.46
N ARG A 261 -14.59 0.36 15.12
CA ARG A 261 -13.93 -0.90 14.75
C ARG A 261 -13.11 -0.75 13.48
N ILE A 262 -13.68 -0.17 12.44
CA ILE A 262 -13.02 0.04 11.15
C ILE A 262 -11.84 1.02 11.29
N ASP A 263 -12.02 2.12 12.02
CA ASP A 263 -10.96 3.12 12.24
C ASP A 263 -9.81 2.59 13.12
N PHE A 264 -10.14 1.85 14.19
CA PHE A 264 -9.13 1.25 15.07
C PHE A 264 -8.31 0.15 14.37
N LEU A 265 -8.98 -0.72 13.61
CA LEU A 265 -8.30 -1.78 12.89
C LEU A 265 -7.39 -1.20 11.82
N ASP A 266 -7.86 -0.22 11.05
CA ASP A 266 -7.15 0.43 9.95
C ASP A 266 -6.47 -0.58 9.00
N PRO A 267 -7.20 -1.12 8.00
CA PRO A 267 -6.67 -2.06 7.02
C PRO A 267 -5.48 -1.52 6.23
N GLU A 268 -5.39 -0.21 6.01
CA GLU A 268 -4.21 0.39 5.39
C GLU A 268 -3.02 0.21 6.34
N GLY A 269 -3.20 0.46 7.63
CA GLY A 269 -2.23 0.29 8.71
C GLY A 269 -1.54 -1.07 8.79
N TYR A 270 -2.16 -2.15 8.29
CA TYR A 270 -1.57 -3.51 8.31
C TYR A 270 -0.23 -3.60 7.58
N GLY A 271 0.00 -2.72 6.60
CA GLY A 271 1.19 -2.75 5.75
C GLY A 271 1.16 -3.95 4.79
N ASN A 272 2.34 -4.40 4.33
CA ASN A 272 2.42 -5.57 3.46
C ASN A 272 3.01 -6.77 4.21
N ILE A 273 2.18 -7.79 4.40
CA ILE A 273 2.56 -9.03 5.08
C ILE A 273 3.27 -9.94 4.07
N LEU A 274 4.57 -10.16 4.28
CA LEU A 274 5.42 -10.99 3.42
C LEU A 274 5.46 -12.45 3.88
N ALA A 275 5.42 -12.66 5.18
CA ALA A 275 5.28 -13.96 5.80
C ALA A 275 4.44 -13.82 7.06
N PRO A 276 3.43 -14.68 7.26
CA PRO A 276 2.56 -14.59 8.42
C PRO A 276 3.37 -14.50 9.72
N ARG A 277 2.95 -13.59 10.61
CA ARG A 277 3.48 -13.36 11.98
C ARG A 277 4.96 -12.93 12.10
N THR A 278 5.75 -13.03 11.03
CA THR A 278 7.22 -12.93 11.13
C THR A 278 7.81 -11.83 10.26
N LYS A 279 7.16 -11.47 9.15
CA LYS A 279 7.69 -10.47 8.21
C LYS A 279 6.57 -9.59 7.70
N VAL A 280 6.56 -8.36 8.18
CA VAL A 280 5.65 -7.31 7.72
C VAL A 280 6.46 -6.07 7.33
N VAL A 281 5.98 -5.31 6.36
CA VAL A 281 6.57 -4.04 5.97
C VAL A 281 5.67 -2.92 6.40
N ARG A 282 6.22 -1.99 7.20
CA ARG A 282 5.55 -0.75 7.64
C ARG A 282 4.20 -1.01 8.33
N PHE A 283 4.17 -1.96 9.26
CA PHE A 283 3.03 -2.16 10.14
C PHE A 283 2.82 -0.96 11.05
N VAL A 284 1.59 -0.46 11.10
CA VAL A 284 1.14 0.55 12.06
C VAL A 284 0.29 -0.17 13.11
N PRO A 285 0.60 -0.09 14.41
CA PRO A 285 -0.22 -0.69 15.44
C PRO A 285 -1.66 -0.13 15.41
N HIS A 286 -2.65 -1.00 15.62
CA HIS A 286 -4.06 -0.62 15.68
C HIS A 286 -4.29 0.53 16.67
N ALA A 287 -5.03 1.53 16.23
CA ALA A 287 -5.23 2.78 16.94
C ALA A 287 -6.38 3.55 16.28
N PHE A 288 -7.09 4.35 17.07
CA PHE A 288 -8.01 5.33 16.50
C PHE A 288 -7.21 6.43 15.79
N HIS A 289 -7.59 6.71 14.54
CA HIS A 289 -7.08 7.82 13.74
C HIS A 289 -8.04 9.00 13.76
N HIS A 290 -9.32 8.72 14.02
CA HIS A 290 -10.39 9.71 14.09
C HIS A 290 -11.29 9.48 15.30
N HIS A 291 -11.92 10.55 15.76
CA HIS A 291 -13.02 10.43 16.69
C HIS A 291 -14.21 9.74 16.01
N PRO A 292 -14.86 8.70 16.58
CA PRO A 292 -15.91 7.94 15.90
C PRO A 292 -17.12 8.78 15.48
N LEU A 293 -17.42 9.84 16.26
CA LEU A 293 -18.46 10.82 15.91
C LEU A 293 -17.96 11.93 14.99
N ALA A 294 -16.73 11.91 14.48
CA ALA A 294 -16.17 13.07 13.77
C ALA A 294 -16.91 13.39 12.45
N ARG A 295 -17.42 12.37 11.77
CA ARG A 295 -18.10 12.53 10.47
C ARG A 295 -19.58 12.18 10.53
N SER A 296 -20.08 11.75 11.69
CA SER A 296 -21.51 11.45 11.81
C SER A 296 -22.32 12.74 11.78
N LYS A 297 -23.36 12.76 10.94
CA LYS A 297 -24.41 13.80 10.99
C LYS A 297 -25.16 13.80 12.32
N GLU A 298 -25.01 12.74 13.11
CA GLU A 298 -25.60 12.55 14.44
C GLU A 298 -24.76 13.20 15.56
N ARG A 299 -23.68 13.93 15.22
CA ARG A 299 -22.92 14.77 16.17
C ARG A 299 -23.75 15.64 17.11
N PRO A 300 -24.88 16.28 16.72
CA PRO A 300 -25.62 17.08 17.68
C PRO A 300 -26.35 16.24 18.73
N LYS A 301 -26.49 14.93 18.53
CA LYS A 301 -27.29 14.05 19.40
C LYS A 301 -26.48 13.31 20.45
N TRP A 302 -25.25 12.90 20.12
CA TRP A 302 -24.47 12.01 20.97
C TRP A 302 -23.13 12.63 21.34
N SER A 303 -22.73 12.46 22.59
CA SER A 303 -21.38 12.69 23.08
C SER A 303 -20.75 11.35 23.48
N ILE A 304 -19.48 11.15 23.11
CA ILE A 304 -18.69 10.04 23.64
C ILE A 304 -18.01 10.55 24.90
N ASP A 305 -18.46 10.08 26.05
CA ASP A 305 -17.77 10.36 27.31
C ASP A 305 -16.51 9.49 27.43
N ARG A 306 -16.60 8.25 26.93
CA ARG A 306 -15.50 7.30 27.03
C ARG A 306 -15.57 6.16 26.01
N ILE A 307 -14.39 5.74 25.54
CA ILE A 307 -14.15 4.48 24.85
C ILE A 307 -12.92 3.82 25.46
N GLU A 308 -13.08 2.60 25.96
CA GLU A 308 -12.01 1.80 26.54
C GLU A 308 -11.82 0.49 25.76
N LEU A 309 -10.58 0.02 25.61
CA LEU A 309 -10.29 -1.28 25.01
C LEU A 309 -10.31 -2.38 26.07
N VAL A 310 -11.12 -3.41 25.83
CA VAL A 310 -11.16 -4.63 26.63
C VAL A 310 -10.22 -5.66 26.02
N SER A 311 -9.18 -6.01 26.76
CA SER A 311 -8.20 -7.04 26.39
C SER A 311 -8.66 -8.41 26.88
N LEU A 312 -8.80 -9.36 25.96
CA LEU A 312 -9.11 -10.76 26.26
C LEU A 312 -7.89 -11.69 26.20
N LEU A 313 -6.82 -11.29 25.49
CA LEU A 313 -5.71 -12.19 25.15
C LEU A 313 -4.41 -11.92 25.93
N LYS A 314 -4.21 -10.71 26.48
CA LYS A 314 -2.92 -10.32 27.05
C LYS A 314 -2.73 -10.72 28.52
N PHE A 315 -3.81 -10.78 29.29
CA PHE A 315 -3.80 -10.98 30.74
C PHE A 315 -4.43 -12.34 31.10
N ASP A 316 -4.25 -12.80 32.33
CA ASP A 316 -4.81 -14.08 32.80
C ASP A 316 -6.35 -14.10 32.80
N GLY A 317 -6.99 -12.94 32.75
CA GLY A 317 -8.42 -12.77 32.53
C GLY A 317 -8.72 -11.41 31.88
N PRO A 318 -9.99 -11.16 31.49
CA PRO A 318 -10.37 -9.91 30.84
C PRO A 318 -10.00 -8.67 31.66
N ARG A 319 -9.41 -7.67 31.00
CA ARG A 319 -9.03 -6.39 31.61
C ARG A 319 -9.41 -5.24 30.70
N VAL A 320 -9.85 -4.13 31.28
CA VAL A 320 -10.16 -2.88 30.56
C VAL A 320 -9.00 -1.91 30.72
N TYR A 321 -8.51 -1.37 29.61
CA TYR A 321 -7.51 -0.28 29.65
C TYR A 321 -8.16 1.05 29.97
N VAL A 322 -7.61 1.76 30.96
CA VAL A 322 -8.19 2.99 31.52
C VAL A 322 -7.40 4.19 30.99
N LEU A 323 -7.79 4.72 29.84
CA LEU A 323 -7.14 5.87 29.20
C LEU A 323 -8.02 7.13 29.31
N ASP A 324 -7.38 8.29 29.14
CA ASP A 324 -7.98 9.63 29.00
C ASP A 324 -8.10 10.10 27.53
N HIS A 325 -7.74 9.22 26.59
CA HIS A 325 -7.83 9.41 25.15
C HIS A 325 -8.23 8.09 24.47
N LEU A 326 -8.52 8.14 23.17
CA LEU A 326 -8.89 6.96 22.40
C LEU A 326 -7.76 5.90 22.37
N PRO A 327 -8.10 4.60 22.48
CA PRO A 327 -7.10 3.52 22.55
C PRO A 327 -6.10 3.46 21.40
N ARG A 328 -4.83 3.18 21.73
CA ARG A 328 -3.75 2.90 20.76
C ARG A 328 -2.85 1.75 21.22
N MET A 329 -2.64 0.75 20.36
CA MET A 329 -1.91 -0.47 20.74
C MET A 329 -0.42 -0.25 21.02
N ASP A 330 0.20 0.82 20.49
CA ASP A 330 1.60 1.14 20.80
C ASP A 330 1.80 1.54 22.28
N GLN A 331 0.86 2.28 22.86
CA GLN A 331 0.89 2.65 24.28
C GLN A 331 0.52 1.48 25.19
N LEU A 332 -0.41 0.65 24.73
CA LEU A 332 -0.92 -0.51 25.48
C LEU A 332 0.02 -1.71 25.45
N SER A 333 1.07 -1.68 24.65
CA SER A 333 2.07 -2.75 24.58
C SER A 333 2.81 -2.94 25.91
N SER A 334 3.04 -1.85 26.65
CA SER A 334 3.69 -1.88 27.96
C SER A 334 2.84 -2.57 29.04
N ASN A 335 3.47 -3.20 30.02
CA ASN A 335 2.78 -3.74 31.21
C ASN A 335 2.44 -2.63 32.23
N THR A 336 2.70 -1.37 31.90
CA THR A 336 2.48 -0.20 32.76
C THR A 336 1.20 0.55 32.44
N ALA A 337 0.54 0.24 31.31
CA ALA A 337 -0.73 0.86 30.99
C ALA A 337 -1.76 0.55 32.09
N PRO A 338 -2.45 1.58 32.64
CA PRO A 338 -3.42 1.38 33.70
C PRO A 338 -4.58 0.50 33.21
N THR A 339 -4.95 -0.47 34.04
CA THR A 339 -6.06 -1.39 33.76
C THR A 339 -6.97 -1.53 34.96
N ARG A 340 -8.22 -1.90 34.71
CA ARG A 340 -9.22 -2.27 35.72
C ARG A 340 -9.90 -3.59 35.36
N GLU A 341 -10.63 -4.14 36.32
CA GLU A 341 -11.53 -5.29 36.08
C GLU A 341 -12.78 -4.84 35.32
N LEU A 342 -13.46 -5.82 34.71
CA LEU A 342 -14.78 -5.59 34.12
C LEU A 342 -15.75 -5.16 35.22
N ASN A 343 -16.63 -4.21 34.90
CA ASN A 343 -17.79 -3.92 35.74
C ASN A 343 -18.92 -4.95 35.50
N GLU A 344 -20.04 -4.82 36.24
CA GLU A 344 -21.16 -5.76 36.15
C GLU A 344 -21.77 -5.85 34.75
N PHE A 345 -22.01 -4.69 34.12
CA PHE A 345 -22.52 -4.62 32.74
C PHE A 345 -21.55 -5.31 31.76
N GLU A 346 -20.27 -4.93 31.76
CA GLU A 346 -19.25 -5.45 30.85
C GLU A 346 -19.06 -6.97 30.99
N ALA A 347 -19.09 -7.48 32.22
CA ALA A 347 -18.98 -8.92 32.46
C ALA A 347 -20.18 -9.67 31.88
N SER A 348 -21.40 -9.18 32.09
CA SER A 348 -22.61 -9.81 31.54
C SER A 348 -22.70 -9.69 30.01
N ALA A 349 -22.29 -8.55 29.45
CA ALA A 349 -22.29 -8.28 28.03
C ALA A 349 -21.21 -9.11 27.30
N LEU A 350 -20.05 -9.34 27.92
CA LEU A 350 -19.00 -10.17 27.34
C LEU A 350 -19.46 -11.61 27.07
N GLU A 351 -20.29 -12.18 27.94
CA GLU A 351 -20.87 -13.50 27.71
C GLU A 351 -21.78 -13.53 26.47
N LYS A 352 -22.55 -12.46 26.24
CA LYS A 352 -23.36 -12.32 25.02
C LYS A 352 -22.49 -12.17 23.78
N LEU A 353 -21.40 -11.40 23.86
CA LEU A 353 -20.43 -11.31 22.76
C LEU A 353 -19.78 -12.68 22.50
N ARG A 354 -19.47 -13.51 23.51
CA ARG A 354 -19.01 -14.89 23.29
C ARG A 354 -20.04 -15.73 22.52
N LEU A 355 -21.33 -15.48 22.75
CA LEU A 355 -22.46 -16.09 22.03
C LEU A 355 -22.77 -15.45 20.66
N GLN A 356 -21.80 -14.73 20.09
CA GLN A 356 -21.86 -14.17 18.74
C GLN A 356 -22.78 -12.97 18.55
N GLU A 357 -23.22 -12.32 19.64
CA GLU A 357 -23.69 -10.94 19.54
C GLU A 357 -22.51 -10.03 19.16
N ASP A 358 -22.78 -8.97 18.39
CA ASP A 358 -21.75 -8.02 17.96
C ASP A 358 -21.71 -6.79 18.88
N LEU A 359 -22.87 -6.37 19.38
CA LEU A 359 -23.02 -5.19 20.21
C LEU A 359 -24.11 -5.41 21.25
N VAL A 360 -23.77 -5.14 22.52
CA VAL A 360 -24.73 -5.14 23.63
C VAL A 360 -24.88 -3.72 24.13
N VAL A 361 -26.12 -3.25 24.26
CA VAL A 361 -26.44 -1.89 24.69
C VAL A 361 -27.29 -1.94 25.95
N GLN A 362 -27.00 -1.06 26.91
CA GLN A 362 -27.83 -0.78 28.07
C GLN A 362 -28.00 0.75 28.17
N SER A 363 -29.24 1.21 28.39
CA SER A 363 -29.55 2.61 28.58
C SER A 363 -30.14 2.87 29.96
N GLU A 364 -29.78 4.01 30.54
CA GLU A 364 -30.36 4.54 31.78
C GLU A 364 -30.56 6.05 31.62
N GLY A 365 -31.77 6.46 31.23
CA GLY A 365 -32.08 7.86 30.92
C GLY A 365 -31.32 8.34 29.68
N ALA A 366 -30.48 9.37 29.85
CA ALA A 366 -29.64 9.92 28.78
C ALA A 366 -28.26 9.25 28.69
N GLU A 367 -27.91 8.34 29.62
CA GLU A 367 -26.65 7.61 29.60
C GLU A 367 -26.80 6.25 28.91
N TYR A 368 -25.84 5.93 28.06
CA TYR A 368 -25.77 4.66 27.34
C TYR A 368 -24.44 3.99 27.62
N GLN A 369 -24.50 2.71 27.96
CA GLN A 369 -23.35 1.82 28.06
C GLN A 369 -23.42 0.81 26.92
N MET A 370 -22.30 0.60 26.25
CA MET A 370 -22.23 -0.39 25.18
C MET A 370 -20.98 -1.24 25.32
N LEU A 371 -21.08 -2.50 24.92
CA LEU A 371 -19.91 -3.36 24.73
C LEU A 371 -19.96 -3.95 23.33
N GLY A 372 -19.04 -3.52 22.47
CA GLY A 372 -18.98 -3.90 21.06
C GLY A 372 -17.79 -4.80 20.74
N SER A 373 -17.99 -5.78 19.88
CA SER A 373 -17.05 -6.88 19.63
C SER A 373 -15.89 -6.49 18.72
N LEU A 374 -14.70 -7.08 18.96
CA LEU A 374 -13.58 -7.07 18.02
C LEU A 374 -13.30 -8.49 17.58
N ARG A 375 -13.80 -8.87 16.41
CA ARG A 375 -13.66 -10.24 15.87
C ARG A 375 -12.61 -10.34 14.78
N ALA A 376 -11.99 -11.52 14.71
CA ALA A 376 -11.05 -11.85 13.66
C ALA A 376 -11.72 -12.01 12.29
N ALA A 377 -11.50 -11.05 11.39
CA ALA A 377 -11.75 -11.23 9.95
C ALA A 377 -10.61 -12.04 9.30
N LYS A 378 -10.76 -12.49 8.04
CA LYS A 378 -9.69 -13.23 7.32
C LYS A 378 -8.31 -12.55 7.38
N GLN A 379 -8.25 -11.24 7.26
CA GLN A 379 -7.00 -10.46 7.28
C GLN A 379 -6.30 -10.55 8.65
N CYS A 380 -7.06 -10.72 9.73
CA CYS A 380 -6.49 -10.85 11.07
C CYS A 380 -5.64 -12.13 11.18
N LEU A 381 -5.98 -13.19 10.44
CA LEU A 381 -5.28 -14.48 10.47
C LEU A 381 -3.86 -14.41 9.87
N ASP A 382 -3.54 -13.35 9.10
CA ASP A 382 -2.20 -13.17 8.55
C ASP A 382 -1.18 -12.81 9.65
N CYS A 383 -1.65 -12.21 10.76
CA CYS A 383 -0.83 -11.80 11.89
C CYS A 383 -1.15 -12.59 13.17
N HIS A 384 -2.41 -12.93 13.42
CA HIS A 384 -2.88 -13.54 14.66
C HIS A 384 -3.10 -15.04 14.48
N ASN A 385 -2.73 -15.83 15.49
CA ASN A 385 -3.03 -17.26 15.52
C ASN A 385 -4.42 -17.54 16.10
N VAL A 386 -5.44 -17.15 15.33
CA VAL A 386 -6.87 -17.17 15.74
C VAL A 386 -7.73 -17.75 14.63
N GLN A 387 -8.96 -18.13 14.96
CA GLN A 387 -9.95 -18.54 13.96
C GLN A 387 -10.76 -17.35 13.48
N ARG A 388 -11.25 -17.42 12.25
CA ARG A 388 -12.17 -16.40 11.73
C ARG A 388 -13.43 -16.34 12.61
N GLY A 389 -13.76 -15.14 13.09
CA GLY A 389 -14.88 -14.83 13.98
C GLY A 389 -14.60 -14.97 15.47
N GLU A 390 -13.40 -15.44 15.84
CA GLU A 390 -12.96 -15.47 17.23
C GLU A 390 -12.95 -14.05 17.82
N LEU A 391 -13.39 -13.92 19.07
CA LEU A 391 -13.48 -12.66 19.78
C LEU A 391 -12.09 -12.30 20.35
N LEU A 392 -11.45 -11.30 19.75
CA LEU A 392 -10.09 -10.85 20.11
C LEU A 392 -10.07 -9.82 21.23
N GLY A 393 -11.16 -9.07 21.35
CA GLY A 393 -11.31 -7.96 22.27
C GLY A 393 -12.73 -7.39 22.20
N ALA A 394 -12.92 -6.26 22.86
CA ALA A 394 -14.14 -5.45 22.74
C ALA A 394 -13.84 -3.98 23.02
N PHE A 395 -14.73 -3.10 22.61
CA PHE A 395 -14.77 -1.72 23.07
C PHE A 395 -15.89 -1.54 24.08
N SER A 396 -15.57 -0.95 25.22
CA SER A 396 -16.54 -0.48 26.21
C SER A 396 -16.79 1.01 26.00
N TYR A 397 -18.05 1.39 25.80
CA TYR A 397 -18.46 2.76 25.52
C TYR A 397 -19.27 3.32 26.68
N ARG A 398 -19.09 4.61 26.93
CA ARG A 398 -20.06 5.45 27.65
C ARG A 398 -20.42 6.63 26.77
N LEU A 399 -21.71 6.75 26.47
CA LEU A 399 -22.26 7.82 25.66
C LEU A 399 -23.33 8.58 26.44
N THR A 400 -23.47 9.85 26.13
CA THR A 400 -24.57 10.69 26.62
C THR A 400 -25.34 11.29 25.45
N LEU A 401 -26.67 11.33 25.58
CA LEU A 401 -27.54 12.06 24.65
C LEU A 401 -27.51 13.55 25.00
N ALA A 402 -27.31 14.42 24.00
CA ALA A 402 -27.33 15.87 24.20
C ALA A 402 -28.75 16.33 24.61
N GLU A 403 -28.83 17.22 25.61
CA GLU A 403 -30.08 17.59 26.28
C GLU A 403 -31.18 18.16 25.35
N ASP A 404 -30.79 18.84 24.26
CA ASP A 404 -31.72 19.53 23.35
C ASP A 404 -32.69 18.60 22.58
N ASP A 405 -32.42 17.29 22.52
CA ASP A 405 -33.26 16.30 21.80
C ASP A 405 -33.97 15.28 22.73
N SER A 406 -33.79 15.41 24.05
CA SER A 406 -34.28 14.43 25.04
C SER A 406 -35.82 14.30 25.10
N GLU A 407 -36.57 15.34 24.74
CA GLU A 407 -38.04 15.33 24.75
C GLU A 407 -38.67 14.57 23.57
N HIS A 408 -37.93 14.34 22.47
CA HIS A 408 -38.48 13.70 21.26
C HIS A 408 -38.08 12.22 21.10
N GLU A 409 -36.97 11.77 21.68
CA GLU A 409 -36.48 10.38 21.50
C GLU A 409 -36.98 9.37 22.53
N GLY A 410 -37.43 9.81 23.71
CA GLY A 410 -38.05 8.91 24.70
C GLY A 410 -39.26 8.12 24.14
N GLU A 411 -39.87 8.62 23.07
CA GLU A 411 -41.01 7.97 22.39
C GLU A 411 -40.60 7.01 21.25
N LEU A 412 -39.38 7.14 20.69
CA LEU A 412 -38.88 6.29 19.59
C LEU A 412 -38.11 5.07 20.12
N ALA A 413 -37.23 5.25 21.11
CA ALA A 413 -36.47 4.14 21.70
C ALA A 413 -37.38 3.09 22.38
N ALA A 414 -38.53 3.51 22.91
CA ALA A 414 -39.54 2.60 23.46
C ALA A 414 -40.18 1.70 22.39
N LYS A 415 -40.28 2.15 21.13
CA LYS A 415 -40.87 1.35 20.03
C LYS A 415 -39.92 0.30 19.44
N ASP A 416 -38.61 0.58 19.44
CA ASP A 416 -37.61 -0.34 18.92
C ASP A 416 -37.30 -1.49 19.89
N ILE A 417 -37.55 -1.29 21.19
CA ILE A 417 -37.45 -2.35 22.21
C ILE A 417 -38.68 -3.28 22.16
N GLU A 418 -39.89 -2.76 21.95
CA GLU A 418 -41.12 -3.59 21.85
C GLU A 418 -41.21 -4.47 20.60
N THR A 419 -40.40 -4.22 19.56
CA THR A 419 -40.44 -4.99 18.30
C THR A 419 -39.45 -6.14 18.22
N ASN A 420 -38.59 -6.31 19.22
CA ASN A 420 -37.59 -7.38 19.31
C ASN A 420 -37.82 -8.39 20.46
N GLU A 421 -38.94 -8.29 21.19
CA GLU A 421 -39.52 -9.40 21.98
C GLU A 421 -40.52 -10.20 21.13
#